data_AF-A0A432RUI8-F1
#
_entry.id   AF-A0A432RUI8-F1
#
_cell.length_a   1.000
_cell.length_b   1.000
_cell.length_c   1.000
_cell.angle_alpha   90.00
_cell.angle_beta   90.00
_cell.angle_gamma   90.00
#
_symmetry.space_group_name_H-M   'P 1'
#
loop_
_entity.id
_entity.type
_entity.pdbx_description
1 polymer ?
#
loop_
_entity_poly.entity_id
_entity_poly.type
_entity_poly.pdbx_seq_one_letter_code
_entity_poly.pdbx_strand_id
1 'polypeptide(L)'
;MCDDILLTNPEAIKSADWTYEQLSEKDLEYISNLPLDLDYKNMVLTHDEPSVPGSMCFITSLKDAKETMTCYEEQICFYGHIHIPLLFVKNLESIKLIQNPDVYHLKENEKYLVNCGSVGQPRDKDKRNCNSTLIF
;
A
#
# COMPACT_ATOMS: atom_id res chain seq x y z
N MET A 1 3.20 18.00 4.97
CA MET A 1 1.77 18.28 5.20
C MET A 1 1.04 17.29 4.33
N CYS A 2 0.42 16.29 4.94
CA CYS A 2 -0.53 15.44 4.21
C CYS A 2 -1.77 16.34 4.09
N ASP A 3 -1.94 16.97 2.93
CA ASP A 3 -3.08 17.84 2.69
C ASP A 3 -4.36 17.01 2.91
N ASP A 4 -5.30 17.55 3.68
CA ASP A 4 -6.59 16.91 3.97
C ASP A 4 -7.17 16.36 2.66
N ILE A 5 -7.25 15.03 2.56
CA ILE A 5 -7.91 14.33 1.46
C ILE A 5 -9.41 14.53 1.68
N LEU A 6 -9.86 15.74 1.38
CA LEU A 6 -11.26 16.03 1.18
C LEU A 6 -11.67 15.25 -0.06
N LEU A 7 -12.51 14.24 0.17
CA LEU A 7 -13.29 13.56 -0.86
C LEU A 7 -14.19 14.60 -1.54
N THR A 8 -13.60 15.41 -2.43
CA THR A 8 -14.27 16.49 -3.17
C THR A 8 -14.89 16.00 -4.46
N ASN A 9 -14.59 14.76 -4.86
CA ASN A 9 -15.15 14.15 -6.05
C ASN A 9 -16.60 13.71 -5.78
N PRO A 10 -17.61 14.34 -6.40
CA PRO A 10 -19.01 14.02 -6.16
C PRO A 10 -19.38 12.57 -6.54
N GLU A 11 -18.69 11.98 -7.51
CA GLU A 11 -18.93 10.58 -7.89
C GLU A 11 -18.32 9.61 -6.87
N ALA A 12 -17.20 9.98 -6.25
CA ALA A 12 -16.62 9.18 -5.17
C ALA A 12 -17.51 9.21 -3.93
N ILE A 13 -18.11 10.37 -3.60
CA ILE A 13 -19.10 10.50 -2.52
C ILE A 13 -20.31 9.61 -2.80
N LYS A 14 -20.94 9.75 -3.98
CA LYS A 14 -22.11 8.92 -4.35
C LYS A 14 -21.81 7.43 -4.32
N SER A 15 -20.62 7.03 -4.78
CA SER A 15 -20.20 5.63 -4.73
C SER A 15 -20.01 5.15 -3.29
N ALA A 16 -19.48 5.98 -2.40
CA ALA A 16 -19.32 5.65 -0.99
C ALA A 16 -20.69 5.52 -0.30
N ASP A 17 -21.61 6.46 -0.55
CA ASP A 17 -22.98 6.42 -0.03
C ASP A 17 -23.71 5.14 -0.47
N TRP A 18 -23.67 4.85 -1.78
CA TRP A 18 -24.27 3.62 -2.30
C TRP A 18 -23.63 2.36 -1.70
N THR A 19 -22.30 2.34 -1.54
CA THR A 19 -21.60 1.20 -0.93
C THR A 19 -22.06 1.00 0.51
N TYR A 20 -22.18 2.07 1.28
CA TYR A 20 -22.67 2.02 2.65
C TYR A 20 -24.08 1.42 2.74
N GLU A 21 -24.98 1.77 1.82
CA GLU A 21 -26.33 1.19 1.74
C GLU A 21 -26.35 -0.31 1.43
N GLN A 22 -25.29 -0.86 0.83
CA GLN A 22 -25.19 -2.30 0.53
C GLN A 22 -24.62 -3.13 1.69
N LEU A 23 -24.02 -2.50 2.71
CA LEU A 23 -23.37 -3.21 3.81
C LEU A 23 -24.40 -3.63 4.88
N SER A 24 -24.33 -4.89 5.32
CA SER A 24 -25.08 -5.34 6.48
C SER A 24 -24.43 -4.90 7.79
N GLU A 25 -25.15 -4.95 8.90
CA GLU A 25 -24.59 -4.69 10.24
C GLU A 25 -23.37 -5.57 10.53
N LYS A 26 -23.40 -6.83 10.08
CA LYS A 26 -22.28 -7.77 10.22
C LYS A 26 -21.06 -7.33 9.43
N ASP A 27 -21.25 -6.77 8.24
CA ASP A 27 -20.13 -6.28 7.41
C ASP A 27 -19.50 -5.05 8.05
N LEU A 28 -20.32 -4.14 8.58
CA LEU A 28 -19.85 -2.95 9.29
C LEU A 28 -19.09 -3.32 10.56
N GLU A 29 -19.61 -4.25 11.35
CA GLU A 29 -18.93 -4.77 12.54
C GLU A 29 -17.59 -5.39 12.17
N TYR A 30 -17.54 -6.22 11.12
CA TYR A 30 -16.30 -6.82 10.64
C TYR A 30 -15.27 -5.76 10.24
N ILE A 31 -15.65 -4.81 9.37
CA ILE A 31 -14.75 -3.75 8.88
C ILE A 31 -14.24 -2.88 10.03
N SER A 32 -15.11 -2.51 10.97
CA SER A 32 -14.73 -1.67 12.12
C SER A 32 -13.72 -2.31 13.08
N ASN A 33 -13.64 -3.64 13.07
CA ASN A 33 -12.73 -4.42 13.91
C ASN A 33 -11.41 -4.79 13.19
N LEU A 34 -11.25 -4.43 11.92
CA LEU A 34 -10.00 -4.66 11.22
C LEU A 34 -8.91 -3.72 11.77
N PRO A 35 -7.70 -4.24 12.02
CA PRO A 35 -6.59 -3.39 12.41
C PRO A 35 -6.18 -2.50 11.23
N LEU A 36 -5.69 -1.30 11.53
CA LEU A 36 -5.16 -0.38 10.50
C LEU A 36 -3.84 -0.93 9.92
N ASP A 37 -2.99 -1.45 10.80
CA ASP A 37 -1.74 -2.09 10.45
C ASP A 37 -1.66 -3.50 11.06
N LEU A 38 -0.98 -4.40 10.37
CA LEU A 38 -0.75 -5.75 10.81
C LEU A 38 0.74 -6.09 10.76
N ASP A 39 1.30 -6.38 11.93
CA ASP A 39 2.64 -6.97 12.03
C ASP A 39 2.54 -8.48 11.86
N TYR A 40 3.29 -9.03 10.90
CA TYR A 40 3.30 -10.45 10.63
C TYR A 40 4.72 -10.95 10.31
N LYS A 41 5.32 -11.65 11.27
CA LYS A 41 6.69 -12.16 11.20
C LYS A 41 7.70 -11.01 11.02
N ASN A 42 8.41 -10.97 9.90
CA ASN A 42 9.37 -9.92 9.55
C ASN A 42 8.78 -8.97 8.49
N MET A 43 7.48 -8.72 8.59
CA MET A 43 6.71 -7.92 7.64
C MET A 43 5.70 -7.03 8.36
N VAL A 44 5.51 -5.82 7.82
CA VAL A 44 4.42 -4.91 8.19
C VAL A 44 3.47 -4.81 7.01
N LEU A 45 2.17 -4.84 7.27
CA LEU A 45 1.12 -4.62 6.28
C LEU A 45 0.30 -3.40 6.70
N THR A 46 0.26 -2.38 5.85
CA THR A 46 -0.53 -1.17 6.06
C THR A 46 -1.32 -0.82 4.80
N HIS A 47 -2.42 -0.07 4.94
CA HIS A 47 -3.15 0.41 3.78
C HIS A 47 -2.40 1.54 3.05
N ASP A 48 -1.77 2.45 3.79
CA ASP A 48 -1.23 3.70 3.27
C ASP A 48 0.24 3.95 3.66
N GLU A 49 0.50 4.82 4.62
CA GLU A 49 1.83 5.26 5.04
C GLU A 49 2.10 4.75 6.47
N PRO A 50 3.04 3.80 6.63
CA PRO A 50 3.25 3.12 7.92
C PRO A 50 3.70 4.06 9.05
N SER A 51 4.28 5.22 8.74
CA SER A 51 4.66 6.19 9.78
C SER A 51 3.47 6.92 10.41
N VAL A 52 2.36 7.02 9.69
CA VAL A 52 1.13 7.66 10.14
C VAL A 52 -0.06 6.86 9.58
N PRO A 53 -0.46 5.78 10.24
CA PRO A 53 -1.52 4.89 9.75
C PRO A 53 -2.84 5.64 9.61
N GLY A 54 -3.49 5.50 8.46
CA GLY A 54 -4.74 6.22 8.17
C GLY A 54 -4.54 7.64 7.65
N SER A 55 -3.30 8.08 7.41
CA SER A 55 -3.01 9.41 6.84
C SER A 55 -3.42 9.56 5.38
N MET A 56 -3.64 8.45 4.67
CA MET A 56 -3.96 8.39 3.24
C MET A 56 -2.86 9.03 2.36
N CYS A 57 -1.63 9.17 2.84
CA CYS A 57 -0.56 9.76 2.05
C CYS A 57 -0.15 8.82 0.89
N PHE A 58 0.20 9.42 -0.26
CA PHE A 58 0.67 8.67 -1.42
C PHE A 58 2.19 8.50 -1.42
N ILE A 59 2.67 7.25 -1.37
CA ILE A 59 4.09 6.94 -1.55
C ILE A 59 4.33 6.54 -3.01
N THR A 60 4.90 7.46 -3.80
CA THR A 60 5.10 7.25 -5.25
C THR A 60 6.51 7.55 -5.74
N SER A 61 7.34 8.24 -4.94
CA SER A 61 8.70 8.60 -5.32
C SER A 61 9.78 7.91 -4.49
N LEU A 62 11.02 7.90 -4.98
CA LEU A 62 12.18 7.43 -4.22
C LEU A 62 12.43 8.22 -2.93
N LYS A 63 12.03 9.49 -2.91
CA LYS A 63 12.16 10.34 -1.73
C LYS A 63 11.20 9.85 -0.65
N ASP A 64 9.93 9.71 -0.99
CA ASP A 64 8.89 9.24 -0.06
C ASP A 64 9.29 7.86 0.48
N ALA A 65 9.62 6.92 -0.42
CA ALA A 65 10.06 5.59 -0.02
C ALA A 65 11.28 5.61 0.92
N LYS A 66 12.26 6.50 0.69
CA LYS A 66 13.42 6.61 1.58
C LYS A 66 13.02 7.03 2.99
N GLU A 67 12.09 7.98 3.12
CA GLU A 67 11.56 8.47 4.39
C GLU A 67 10.72 7.37 5.06
N THR A 68 9.75 6.79 4.37
CA THR A 68 8.90 5.69 4.85
C THR A 68 9.72 4.49 5.36
N MET A 69 10.78 4.10 4.64
CA MET A 69 11.62 2.95 5.01
C MET A 69 12.49 3.17 6.25
N THR A 70 12.37 4.33 6.91
CA THR A 70 12.96 4.59 8.25
C THR A 70 11.96 4.38 9.38
N CYS A 71 10.69 4.13 9.08
CA CYS A 71 9.60 4.13 10.05
C CYS A 71 9.16 2.73 10.51
N TYR A 72 9.73 1.67 9.93
CA TYR A 72 9.52 0.29 10.36
C TYR A 72 10.88 -0.42 10.42
N GLU A 73 11.00 -1.50 11.20
CA GLU A 73 12.26 -2.23 11.40
C GLU A 73 12.33 -3.50 10.55
N GLU A 74 11.18 -4.09 10.27
CA GLU A 74 10.94 -5.28 9.47
C GLU A 74 11.61 -5.20 8.10
N GLN A 75 11.94 -6.35 7.54
CA GLN A 75 12.59 -6.42 6.23
C GLN A 75 11.64 -5.99 5.10
N ILE A 76 10.33 -6.22 5.25
CA ILE A 76 9.34 -5.96 4.20
C ILE A 76 8.19 -5.14 4.76
N CYS A 77 7.80 -4.08 4.07
CA CYS A 77 6.53 -3.39 4.30
C CYS A 77 5.68 -3.49 3.04
N PHE A 78 4.47 -4.03 3.19
CA PHE A 78 3.44 -3.97 2.17
C PHE A 78 2.55 -2.77 2.42
N TYR A 79 2.31 -2.00 1.36
CA TYR A 79 1.42 -0.84 1.39
C TYR A 79 0.48 -0.83 0.19
N GLY A 80 -0.58 -0.03 0.26
CA GLY A 80 -1.62 0.05 -0.75
C GLY A 80 -1.90 1.48 -1.21
N HIS A 81 -3.19 1.83 -1.24
CA HIS A 81 -3.73 3.17 -1.52
C HIS A 81 -3.56 3.74 -2.94
N ILE A 82 -2.39 3.62 -3.57
CA ILE A 82 -2.09 4.25 -4.88
C ILE A 82 -2.61 3.46 -6.09
N HIS A 83 -2.89 2.16 -5.93
CA HIS A 83 -3.37 1.25 -6.98
C HIS A 83 -2.40 1.08 -8.18
N ILE A 84 -1.11 1.29 -7.95
CA ILE A 84 -0.03 1.12 -8.93
C ILE A 84 1.01 0.20 -8.31
N PRO A 85 1.38 -0.93 -8.94
CA PRO A 85 2.38 -1.82 -8.41
C PRO A 85 3.76 -1.14 -8.42
N LEU A 86 4.41 -1.09 -7.26
CA LEU A 86 5.71 -0.46 -7.06
C LEU A 86 6.55 -1.31 -6.12
N LEU A 87 7.83 -1.49 -6.44
CA LEU A 87 8.78 -2.18 -5.58
C LEU A 87 9.98 -1.28 -5.31
N PHE A 88 10.12 -0.79 -4.09
CA PHE A 88 11.32 -0.10 -3.65
C PHE A 88 12.24 -1.04 -2.90
N VAL A 89 13.53 -0.99 -3.23
CA VAL A 89 14.58 -1.82 -2.62
C VAL A 89 15.64 -0.91 -2.06
N LYS A 90 15.93 -1.05 -0.76
CA LYS A 90 16.97 -0.30 -0.06
C LYS A 90 18.07 -1.24 0.39
N ASN A 91 19.32 -0.89 0.11
CA ASN A 91 20.51 -1.51 0.67
C ASN A 91 21.34 -0.46 1.43
N LEU A 92 22.55 -0.83 1.86
CA LEU A 92 23.43 0.08 2.62
C LEU A 92 23.85 1.34 1.85
N GLU A 93 23.88 1.28 0.51
CA GLU A 93 24.42 2.36 -0.33
C GLU A 93 23.33 3.22 -0.98
N SER A 94 22.18 2.64 -1.29
CA SER A 94 21.19 3.25 -2.17
C SER A 94 19.77 2.73 -1.96
N ILE A 95 18.81 3.49 -2.50
CA ILE A 95 17.42 3.06 -2.70
C ILE A 95 17.12 3.11 -4.20
N LYS A 96 16.41 2.10 -4.70
CA LYS A 96 16.02 2.00 -6.12
C LYS A 96 14.58 1.56 -6.25
N LEU A 97 13.94 2.01 -7.32
CA LEU A 97 12.63 1.56 -7.75
C LEU A 97 12.84 0.46 -8.80
N ILE A 98 12.26 -0.72 -8.56
CA ILE A 98 12.22 -1.81 -9.50
C ILE A 98 10.89 -1.72 -10.25
N GLN A 99 10.96 -1.54 -11.56
CA GLN A 99 9.79 -1.43 -12.42
C GLN A 99 9.50 -2.79 -13.05
N ASN A 100 8.22 -3.21 -12.97
CA ASN A 100 7.67 -4.40 -13.62
C ASN A 100 8.48 -5.70 -13.46
N PRO A 101 8.88 -6.11 -12.24
CA PRO A 101 9.45 -7.44 -12.07
C PRO A 101 8.35 -8.50 -12.16
N ASP A 102 8.46 -9.46 -13.08
CA ASP A 102 7.58 -10.63 -13.11
C ASP A 102 7.76 -11.49 -11.83
N VAL A 103 9.02 -11.64 -11.40
CA VAL A 103 9.43 -12.30 -10.17
C VAL A 103 10.59 -11.49 -9.57
N TYR A 104 10.56 -11.28 -8.25
CA TYR A 104 11.67 -10.69 -7.52
C TYR A 104 12.14 -11.63 -6.40
N HIS A 105 13.44 -11.92 -6.37
CA HIS A 105 14.07 -12.72 -5.33
C HIS A 105 14.61 -11.81 -4.23
N LEU A 106 14.14 -12.04 -3.00
CA LEU A 106 14.56 -11.27 -1.84
C LEU A 106 15.98 -11.64 -1.42
N LYS A 107 16.68 -10.68 -0.83
CA LYS A 107 18.04 -10.80 -0.29
C LYS A 107 18.03 -10.37 1.16
N GLU A 108 18.77 -11.10 1.99
CA GLU A 108 18.83 -10.87 3.43
C GLU A 108 19.33 -9.45 3.81
N ASN A 109 20.22 -8.86 3.01
CA ASN A 109 20.83 -7.56 3.28
C ASN A 109 20.10 -6.37 2.61
N GLU A 110 18.86 -6.58 2.18
CA GLU A 110 18.02 -5.58 1.53
C GLU A 110 16.69 -5.44 2.28
N LYS A 111 16.14 -4.22 2.28
CA LYS A 111 14.84 -3.87 2.85
C LYS A 111 13.88 -3.50 1.71
N TYR A 112 12.59 -3.76 1.89
CA TYR A 112 11.61 -3.74 0.81
C TYR A 112 10.35 -2.94 1.19
N LEU A 113 9.92 -2.05 0.30
CA LEU A 113 8.61 -1.41 0.38
C LEU A 113 7.83 -1.76 -0.90
N VAL A 114 6.71 -2.46 -0.73
CA VAL A 114 6.02 -3.19 -1.79
C VAL A 114 4.58 -2.72 -1.89
N ASN A 115 4.20 -2.15 -3.04
CA ASN A 115 2.82 -1.95 -3.42
C ASN A 115 2.40 -3.04 -4.39
N CYS A 116 1.34 -3.78 -4.05
CA CYS A 116 0.83 -4.84 -4.93
C CYS A 116 -0.07 -4.32 -6.06
N GLY A 117 -0.34 -3.02 -6.11
CA GLY A 117 -1.33 -2.43 -6.99
C GLY A 117 -2.75 -2.63 -6.46
N SER A 118 -3.73 -2.76 -7.36
CA SER A 118 -5.13 -2.98 -7.00
C SER A 118 -5.72 -4.16 -7.76
N VAL A 119 -6.44 -5.01 -7.02
CA VAL A 119 -7.18 -6.14 -7.60
C VAL A 119 -8.41 -5.66 -8.37
N GLY A 120 -9.14 -4.67 -7.84
CA GLY A 120 -10.44 -4.24 -8.38
C GLY A 120 -10.43 -2.94 -9.19
N GLN A 121 -9.37 -2.12 -9.06
CA GLN A 121 -9.28 -0.83 -9.75
C GLN A 121 -7.82 -0.44 -10.05
N PRO A 122 -7.10 -1.18 -10.91
CA PRO A 122 -5.73 -0.84 -11.30
C PRO A 122 -5.65 0.54 -11.98
N ARG A 123 -4.60 1.32 -11.65
CA ARG A 123 -4.36 2.66 -12.19
C ARG A 123 -3.08 2.76 -13.02
N ASP A 124 -2.43 1.64 -13.28
CA ASP A 124 -1.18 1.50 -14.05
C ASP A 124 -1.38 1.42 -15.57
N LYS A 125 -2.63 1.62 -16.04
CA LYS A 125 -3.06 1.51 -17.45
C LYS A 125 -3.07 0.07 -17.99
N ASP A 126 -2.79 -0.93 -17.16
CA ASP A 126 -3.10 -2.32 -17.43
C ASP A 126 -4.47 -2.64 -16.80
N LYS A 127 -5.37 -3.28 -17.55
CA LYS A 127 -6.73 -3.59 -17.07
C LYS A 127 -6.82 -4.93 -16.37
N ARG A 128 -5.73 -5.68 -16.31
CA ARG A 128 -5.65 -6.97 -15.59
C ARG A 128 -5.51 -6.71 -14.09
N ASN A 129 -6.04 -7.58 -13.25
CA ASN A 129 -5.86 -7.49 -11.80
C ASN A 129 -4.35 -7.46 -11.48
N CYS A 130 -3.92 -6.48 -10.69
CA CYS A 130 -2.56 -6.46 -10.17
C CYS A 130 -2.47 -7.43 -8.98
N ASN A 131 -1.62 -8.45 -9.10
CA ASN A 131 -1.25 -9.35 -8.02
C ASN A 131 0.28 -9.44 -8.00
N SER A 132 0.90 -9.37 -6.82
CA SER A 132 2.35 -9.53 -6.67
C SER A 132 2.68 -10.86 -6.04
N THR A 133 3.66 -11.57 -6.61
CA THR A 133 4.22 -12.80 -6.03
C THR A 133 5.65 -12.52 -5.59
N LEU A 134 5.91 -12.60 -4.29
CA LEU A 134 7.27 -12.60 -3.74
C LEU A 134 7.69 -14.03 -3.46
N ILE A 135 8.93 -14.38 -3.85
CA ILE A 135 9.52 -15.70 -3.57
C ILE A 135 10.60 -15.50 -2.50
N PHE A 136 10.39 -16.15 -1.36
CA PHE A 136 11.31 -16.23 -0.23
C PHE A 136 12.30 -17.38 -0.41
#